data_AF-A0A7S0F0U7-F1
#
_entry.id   AF-A0A7S0F0U7-F1
#
_cell.length_a   1.000
_cell.length_b   1.000
_cell.length_c   1.000
_cell.angle_alpha   90.00
_cell.angle_beta   90.00
_cell.angle_gamma   90.00
#
_symmetry.space_group_name_H-M   'P 1'
#
loop_
_entity.id
_entity.type
_entity.pdbx_description
1 polymer ?
#
loop_
_entity_poly.entity_id
_entity_poly.type
_entity_poly.pdbx_seq_one_letter_code
_entity_poly.pdbx_strand_id
1 'polypeptide(L)'
;LAATARLEALLLVGERDAACEHAMASGLWADALLLSSHMDADTWRAVMVQFASQNLAAGSPLRTLYSLFAGAGTAVFDDDAPPAAAPDWRGGAAATPAAAPGGVLGARWRSNLAMMLANPTAGDTEVIARLGDQLKASHGAVAAHCCYMLAELPLEIAPDATSARLELLGADRRAPGHLGAISLRALQ
;
A
#
# COMPACT_ATOMS: atom_id res chain seq x y z
N LEU A 1 5.76 18.67 -28.74
CA LEU A 1 6.26 19.99 -29.21
C LEU A 1 5.41 21.15 -28.70
N ALA A 2 4.08 21.16 -28.91
CA ALA A 2 3.25 22.25 -28.35
C ALA A 2 3.19 22.24 -26.80
N ALA A 3 3.09 21.05 -26.19
CA ALA A 3 3.04 20.92 -24.73
C ALA A 3 4.35 21.36 -24.05
N THR A 4 5.50 21.03 -24.65
CA THR A 4 6.83 21.40 -24.15
C THR A 4 7.11 22.90 -24.32
N ALA A 5 6.69 23.52 -25.43
CA ALA A 5 6.81 24.97 -25.62
C ALA A 5 6.00 25.78 -24.59
N ARG A 6 4.81 25.29 -24.21
CA ARG A 6 4.01 25.91 -23.14
C ARG A 6 4.66 25.73 -21.77
N LEU A 7 5.27 24.57 -21.51
CA LEU A 7 6.03 24.34 -20.29
C LEU A 7 7.21 25.30 -20.18
N GLU A 8 8.00 25.46 -21.24
CA GLU A 8 9.10 26.43 -21.32
C GLU A 8 8.62 27.86 -21.06
N ALA A 9 7.50 28.27 -21.66
CA ALA A 9 6.92 29.59 -21.44
C ALA A 9 6.54 29.84 -19.98
N LEU A 10 5.91 28.87 -19.31
CA LEU A 10 5.55 28.98 -17.88
C LEU A 10 6.80 29.07 -16.98
N LEU A 11 7.82 28.27 -17.29
CA LEU A 11 9.09 28.28 -16.55
C LEU A 11 9.87 29.58 -16.76
N LEU A 12 9.81 30.19 -17.95
CA LEU A 12 10.42 31.51 -18.22
C LEU A 12 9.77 32.64 -17.41
N VAL A 13 8.45 32.55 -17.16
CA VAL A 13 7.72 33.48 -16.28
C VAL A 13 8.03 33.21 -14.80
N GLY A 14 8.49 32.01 -14.47
CA GLY A 14 8.82 31.58 -13.10
C GLY A 14 7.66 30.88 -12.39
N GLU A 15 6.55 30.60 -13.08
CA GLU A 15 5.38 29.91 -12.53
C GLU A 15 5.59 28.39 -12.50
N ARG A 16 6.35 27.92 -11.51
CA ARG A 16 6.70 26.49 -11.36
C ARG A 16 5.49 25.60 -11.08
N ASP A 17 4.53 26.09 -10.30
CA ASP A 17 3.31 25.34 -9.95
C ASP A 17 2.46 25.08 -11.19
N ALA A 18 2.16 26.13 -11.96
CA ALA A 18 1.41 26.03 -13.21
C ALA A 18 2.14 25.19 -14.26
N ALA A 19 3.48 25.27 -14.31
CA ALA A 19 4.30 24.42 -15.18
C ALA A 19 4.16 22.94 -14.80
N CYS A 20 4.22 22.61 -13.50
CA CYS A 20 4.07 21.24 -13.02
C CYS A 20 2.66 20.68 -13.32
N GLU A 21 1.62 21.46 -13.04
CA GLU A 21 0.23 21.07 -13.37
C GLU A 21 0.02 20.83 -14.86
N HIS A 22 0.56 21.73 -15.71
CA HIS A 22 0.50 21.57 -17.16
C HIS A 22 1.26 20.33 -17.64
N ALA A 23 2.41 20.03 -17.04
CA ALA A 23 3.19 18.83 -17.35
C ALA A 23 2.39 17.56 -17.01
N MET A 24 1.77 17.52 -15.82
CA MET A 24 0.89 16.40 -15.42
C MET A 24 -0.31 16.24 -16.36
N ALA A 25 -1.02 17.33 -16.66
CA ALA A 25 -2.18 17.32 -17.54
C ALA A 25 -1.83 16.89 -18.98
N SER A 26 -0.60 17.18 -19.42
CA SER A 26 -0.10 16.81 -20.76
C SER A 26 0.53 15.40 -20.81
N GLY A 27 0.59 14.67 -19.69
CA GLY A 27 1.24 13.36 -19.59
C GLY A 27 2.78 13.41 -19.66
N LEU A 28 3.38 14.59 -19.49
CA LEU A 28 4.83 14.80 -19.46
C LEU A 28 5.39 14.46 -18.08
N TRP A 29 5.24 13.20 -17.66
CA TRP A 29 5.55 12.76 -16.30
C TRP A 29 7.02 12.90 -15.92
N ALA A 30 7.94 12.70 -16.86
CA ALA A 30 9.37 12.90 -16.61
C ALA A 30 9.67 14.35 -16.21
N ASP A 31 9.08 15.30 -16.93
CA ASP A 31 9.23 16.74 -16.64
C ASP A 31 8.51 17.11 -15.34
N ALA A 32 7.28 16.61 -15.13
CA ALA A 32 6.50 16.85 -13.91
C ALA A 32 7.22 16.35 -12.65
N LEU A 33 7.78 15.14 -12.68
CA LEU A 33 8.56 14.56 -11.59
C LEU A 33 9.86 15.36 -11.37
N LEU A 34 10.61 15.64 -12.43
CA LEU A 34 11.86 16.42 -12.31
C LEU A 34 11.63 17.82 -11.74
N LEU A 35 10.55 18.49 -12.15
CA LEU A 35 10.18 19.80 -11.62
C LEU A 35 9.78 19.71 -10.15
N SER A 36 8.87 18.80 -9.82
CA SER A 36 8.38 18.64 -8.45
C SER A 36 9.47 18.21 -7.45
N SER A 37 10.52 17.51 -7.89
CA SER A 37 11.66 17.19 -7.01
C SER A 37 12.45 18.42 -6.55
N HIS A 38 12.29 19.56 -7.22
CA HIS A 38 12.90 20.85 -6.86
C HIS A 38 11.88 21.83 -6.25
N MET A 39 10.69 21.34 -5.90
CA MET A 39 9.63 22.09 -5.23
C MET A 39 9.53 21.63 -3.77
N ASP A 40 8.37 21.80 -3.14
CA ASP A 40 8.11 21.30 -1.80
C ASP A 40 7.79 19.79 -1.78
N ALA A 41 7.96 19.18 -0.61
CA ALA A 41 7.76 17.75 -0.43
C ALA A 41 6.30 17.30 -0.63
N ASP A 42 5.33 18.19 -0.39
CA ASP A 42 3.91 17.88 -0.56
C ASP A 42 3.55 17.83 -2.04
N THR A 43 4.08 18.76 -2.85
CA THR A 43 3.95 18.75 -4.31
C THR A 43 4.60 17.51 -4.92
N TRP A 44 5.84 17.17 -4.55
CA TRP A 44 6.49 15.93 -5.01
C TRP A 44 5.65 14.69 -4.68
N ARG A 45 5.12 14.62 -3.44
CA ARG A 45 4.27 13.52 -3.00
C ARG A 45 3.00 13.42 -3.85
N ALA A 46 2.30 14.53 -4.07
CA ALA A 46 1.06 14.57 -4.84
C ALA A 46 1.30 14.13 -6.30
N VAL A 47 2.35 14.65 -6.94
CA VAL A 47 2.71 14.31 -8.33
C VAL A 47 3.08 12.83 -8.45
N MET A 48 3.85 12.28 -7.52
CA MET A 48 4.24 10.86 -7.52
C MET A 48 3.04 9.94 -7.32
N VAL A 49 2.14 10.25 -6.36
CA VAL A 49 0.91 9.47 -6.15
C VAL A 49 0.02 9.51 -7.40
N GLN A 50 -0.14 10.69 -7.99
CA GLN A 50 -0.92 10.85 -9.21
C GLN A 50 -0.31 10.07 -10.38
N PHE A 51 1.01 10.18 -10.60
CA PHE A 51 1.75 9.39 -11.59
C PHE A 51 1.53 7.88 -11.39
N ALA A 52 1.71 7.39 -10.17
CA ALA A 52 1.55 5.97 -9.85
C ALA A 52 0.10 5.50 -10.07
N SER A 53 -0.89 6.34 -9.74
CA SER A 53 -2.31 6.01 -9.96
C SER A 53 -2.73 5.96 -11.42
N GLN A 54 -2.17 6.83 -12.27
CA GLN A 54 -2.55 6.94 -13.68
C GLN A 54 -1.79 5.98 -14.59
N ASN A 55 -0.53 5.66 -14.25
CA ASN A 55 0.34 4.86 -15.12
C ASN A 55 0.51 3.42 -14.65
N LEU A 56 0.16 3.10 -13.40
CA LEU A 56 0.35 1.76 -12.83
C LEU A 56 -0.97 1.12 -12.43
N ALA A 57 -1.04 -0.19 -12.61
CA ALA A 57 -2.20 -0.97 -12.20
C ALA A 57 -2.45 -0.87 -10.69
N ALA A 58 -3.72 -0.76 -10.30
CA ALA A 58 -4.15 -0.79 -8.91
C ALA A 58 -3.65 -2.05 -8.19
N GLY A 59 -3.22 -1.87 -6.94
CA GLY A 59 -2.57 -2.87 -6.08
C GLY A 59 -1.38 -3.61 -6.71
N SER A 60 -0.75 -3.04 -7.74
CA SER A 60 0.53 -3.52 -8.20
C SER A 60 1.64 -3.23 -7.19
N PRO A 61 2.57 -4.17 -6.95
CA PRO A 61 3.71 -3.94 -6.07
C PRO A 61 4.52 -2.69 -6.43
N LEU A 62 4.61 -2.38 -7.73
CA LEU A 62 5.30 -1.18 -8.20
C LEU A 62 4.57 0.11 -7.79
N ARG A 63 3.23 0.13 -7.89
CA ARG A 63 2.41 1.27 -7.41
C ARG A 63 2.55 1.45 -5.90
N THR A 64 2.59 0.35 -5.16
CA THR A 64 2.84 0.37 -3.71
C THR A 64 4.19 0.98 -3.39
N LEU A 65 5.25 0.54 -4.08
CA LEU A 65 6.60 1.07 -3.89
C LEU A 65 6.69 2.58 -4.18
N TYR A 66 6.10 3.04 -5.28
CA TYR A 66 6.16 4.47 -5.61
C TYR A 66 5.36 5.33 -4.63
N SER A 67 4.26 4.81 -4.10
CA SER A 67 3.49 5.49 -3.05
C SER A 67 4.27 5.55 -1.73
N LEU A 68 5.06 4.52 -1.42
CA LEU A 68 5.99 4.52 -0.28
C LEU A 68 7.12 5.53 -0.46
N PHE A 69 7.74 5.60 -1.63
CA PHE A 69 8.76 6.61 -1.94
C PHE A 69 8.23 8.06 -1.88
N ALA A 70 6.93 8.25 -2.13
CA ALA A 70 6.26 9.54 -1.94
C ALA A 70 5.99 9.87 -0.45
N GLY A 71 6.16 8.91 0.47
CA GLY A 71 5.70 9.03 1.86
C GLY A 71 4.16 8.99 1.97
N ALA A 72 3.48 8.47 0.96
CA ALA A 72 2.03 8.33 0.87
C ALA A 72 1.62 6.85 0.86
N GLY A 73 2.33 6.02 1.63
CA GLY A 73 2.10 4.57 1.67
C GLY A 73 0.67 4.18 2.01
N THR A 74 -0.08 5.02 2.72
CA THR A 74 -1.49 4.80 3.05
C THR A 74 -2.46 5.05 1.89
N ALA A 75 -2.06 5.80 0.85
CA ALA A 75 -2.93 6.09 -0.30
C ALA A 75 -3.19 4.85 -1.17
N VAL A 76 -2.38 3.80 -1.04
CA VAL A 76 -2.53 2.52 -1.76
C VAL A 76 -3.78 1.74 -1.35
N PHE A 77 -4.38 2.10 -0.21
CA PHE A 77 -5.57 1.43 0.34
C PHE A 77 -6.89 2.03 -0.17
N ASP A 78 -6.86 3.20 -0.82
CA ASP A 78 -8.04 3.91 -1.29
C ASP A 78 -8.45 3.50 -2.72
N ASP A 79 -7.75 2.52 -3.31
CA ASP A 79 -8.04 1.98 -4.64
C ASP A 79 -9.24 0.99 -4.63
N ASP A 80 -10.37 1.44 -5.17
CA ASP A 80 -11.55 0.60 -5.47
C ASP A 80 -11.53 0.02 -6.91
N ALA A 81 -10.46 0.26 -7.67
CA ALA A 81 -10.33 -0.23 -9.04
C ALA A 81 -10.39 -1.78 -9.10
N PRO A 82 -10.78 -2.41 -10.22
CA PRO A 82 -10.71 -3.85 -10.34
C PRO A 82 -9.25 -4.34 -10.27
N PRO A 83 -8.99 -5.48 -9.61
CA PRO A 83 -7.64 -5.98 -9.48
C PRO A 83 -7.10 -6.41 -10.84
N ALA A 84 -5.97 -5.81 -11.24
CA ALA A 84 -5.31 -6.19 -12.49
C ALA A 84 -4.70 -7.59 -12.37
N ALA A 85 -4.77 -8.35 -13.47
CA ALA A 85 -4.07 -9.62 -13.59
C ALA A 85 -2.57 -9.39 -13.41
N ALA A 86 -1.93 -10.24 -12.61
CA ALA A 86 -0.54 -10.03 -12.28
C ALA A 86 0.19 -11.32 -11.90
N PRO A 87 1.51 -11.36 -12.11
CA PRO A 87 2.29 -12.55 -11.82
C PRO A 87 2.20 -12.94 -10.34
N ASP A 88 2.12 -14.24 -10.09
CA ASP A 88 2.28 -14.79 -8.76
C ASP A 88 3.65 -14.37 -8.20
N TRP A 89 3.77 -14.19 -6.89
CA TRP A 89 5.05 -13.88 -6.24
C TRP A 89 6.09 -15.01 -6.45
N ARG A 90 5.64 -16.20 -6.86
CA ARG A 90 6.50 -17.33 -7.31
C ARG A 90 6.82 -17.33 -8.81
N GLY A 91 6.46 -16.29 -9.56
CA GLY A 91 6.68 -16.24 -11.02
C GLY A 91 5.75 -17.15 -11.84
N GLY A 92 4.71 -17.70 -11.22
CA GLY A 92 3.68 -18.50 -11.88
C GLY A 92 2.67 -17.65 -12.66
N ALA A 93 1.93 -18.30 -13.56
CA ALA A 93 0.88 -17.66 -14.36
C ALA A 93 -0.09 -16.87 -13.49
N ALA A 94 -0.41 -15.66 -13.92
CA ALA A 94 -1.32 -14.76 -13.24
C ALA A 94 -2.70 -15.40 -13.05
N ALA A 95 -3.03 -15.79 -11.82
CA ALA A 95 -4.42 -16.01 -11.48
C ALA A 95 -5.09 -14.64 -11.44
N THR A 96 -6.17 -14.43 -12.20
CA THR A 96 -7.08 -13.32 -11.96
C THR A 96 -7.58 -13.48 -10.53
N PRO A 97 -7.24 -12.58 -9.60
CA PRO A 97 -7.86 -12.65 -8.29
C PRO A 97 -9.36 -12.44 -8.50
N ALA A 98 -10.16 -13.43 -8.12
CA ALA A 98 -11.59 -13.19 -7.92
C ALA A 98 -11.72 -11.98 -6.98
N ALA A 99 -12.73 -11.13 -7.19
CA ALA A 99 -13.01 -9.97 -6.34
C ALA A 99 -13.14 -10.44 -4.89
N ALA A 100 -12.03 -10.47 -4.18
CA ALA A 100 -11.96 -10.90 -2.81
C ALA A 100 -12.46 -9.74 -1.95
N PRO A 101 -13.15 -10.00 -0.84
CA PRO A 101 -13.28 -8.97 0.20
C PRO A 101 -11.87 -8.44 0.52
N GLY A 102 -11.70 -7.16 0.83
CA GLY A 102 -10.38 -6.59 1.19
C GLY A 102 -9.60 -5.85 0.10
N GLY A 103 -10.25 -5.49 -1.02
CA GLY A 103 -9.68 -4.57 -2.02
C GLY A 103 -8.56 -5.15 -2.88
N VAL A 104 -8.05 -4.33 -3.81
CA VAL A 104 -7.06 -4.76 -4.81
C VAL A 104 -5.74 -5.18 -4.18
N LEU A 105 -5.35 -4.47 -3.13
CA LEU A 105 -4.11 -4.74 -2.42
C LEU A 105 -4.18 -6.07 -1.66
N GLY A 106 -5.33 -6.36 -1.04
CA GLY A 106 -5.59 -7.62 -0.34
C GLY A 106 -5.43 -8.83 -1.26
N ALA A 107 -5.99 -8.77 -2.47
CA ALA A 107 -5.83 -9.83 -3.48
C ALA A 107 -4.36 -10.16 -3.80
N ARG A 108 -3.46 -9.18 -3.69
CA ARG A 108 -2.04 -9.30 -4.03
C ARG A 108 -1.12 -9.10 -2.83
N TRP A 109 -1.61 -9.39 -1.64
CA TRP A 109 -0.92 -9.00 -0.41
C TRP A 109 0.48 -9.56 -0.27
N ARG A 110 0.73 -10.78 -0.75
CA ARG A 110 2.06 -11.42 -0.67
C ARG A 110 3.10 -10.65 -1.48
N SER A 111 2.78 -10.31 -2.72
CA SER A 111 3.69 -9.56 -3.60
C SER A 111 3.89 -8.14 -3.10
N ASN A 112 2.84 -7.49 -2.59
CA ASN A 112 2.94 -6.16 -2.00
C ASN A 112 3.79 -6.20 -0.71
N LEU A 113 3.55 -7.16 0.19
CA LEU A 113 4.34 -7.35 1.40
C LEU A 113 5.81 -7.61 1.10
N ALA A 114 6.11 -8.50 0.15
CA ALA A 114 7.47 -8.76 -0.29
C ALA A 114 8.16 -7.50 -0.85
N MET A 115 7.42 -6.66 -1.59
CA MET A 115 7.96 -5.41 -2.13
C MET A 115 8.32 -4.41 -1.02
N MET A 116 7.45 -4.25 -0.02
CA MET A 116 7.69 -3.36 1.13
C MET A 116 8.92 -3.83 1.91
N LEU A 117 8.98 -5.13 2.23
CA LEU A 117 10.11 -5.70 3.00
C LEU A 117 11.44 -5.65 2.24
N ALA A 118 11.42 -5.77 0.91
CA ALA A 118 12.64 -5.69 0.10
C ALA A 118 13.15 -4.25 -0.08
N ASN A 119 12.29 -3.24 0.12
CA ASN A 119 12.60 -1.83 -0.10
C ASN A 119 12.13 -0.99 1.11
N PRO A 120 12.79 -1.11 2.27
CA PRO A 120 12.34 -0.45 3.49
C PRO A 120 12.36 1.08 3.36
N THR A 121 11.24 1.71 3.69
CA THR A 121 11.07 3.16 3.76
C THR A 121 10.54 3.60 5.14
N ALA A 122 10.62 4.90 5.42
CA ALA A 122 10.10 5.45 6.67
C ALA A 122 8.57 5.32 6.69
N GLY A 123 8.01 4.70 7.74
CA GLY A 123 6.57 4.50 7.90
C GLY A 123 6.06 3.15 7.37
N ASP A 124 6.92 2.28 6.85
CA ASP A 124 6.52 0.96 6.35
C ASP A 124 5.80 0.11 7.39
N THR A 125 6.22 0.16 8.65
CA THR A 125 5.58 -0.54 9.76
C THR A 125 4.08 -0.26 9.84
N GLU A 126 3.66 1.01 9.67
CA GLU A 126 2.25 1.40 9.72
C GLU A 126 1.49 0.90 8.49
N VAL A 127 2.10 0.98 7.31
CA VAL A 127 1.51 0.50 6.06
C VAL A 127 1.33 -1.02 6.10
N ILE A 128 2.35 -1.76 6.54
CA ILE A 128 2.28 -3.22 6.69
C ILE A 128 1.23 -3.61 7.74
N ALA A 129 1.15 -2.89 8.86
CA ALA A 129 0.13 -3.12 9.88
C ALA A 129 -1.29 -2.93 9.32
N ARG A 130 -1.52 -1.83 8.59
CA ARG A 130 -2.81 -1.53 7.96
C ARG A 130 -3.19 -2.56 6.89
N LEU A 131 -2.21 -3.07 6.13
CA LEU A 131 -2.42 -4.22 5.24
C LEU A 131 -2.88 -5.45 6.04
N GLY A 132 -2.24 -5.73 7.18
CA GLY A 132 -2.65 -6.82 8.07
C GLY A 132 -4.10 -6.69 8.56
N ASP A 133 -4.51 -5.47 8.95
CA ASP A 133 -5.88 -5.18 9.38
C ASP A 133 -6.91 -5.44 8.27
N GLN A 134 -6.61 -5.04 7.03
CA GLN A 134 -7.47 -5.34 5.87
C GLN A 134 -7.54 -6.84 5.57
N LEU A 135 -6.41 -7.54 5.70
CA LEU A 135 -6.33 -8.99 5.47
C LEU A 135 -7.08 -9.80 6.50
N LYS A 136 -7.14 -9.34 7.75
CA LYS A 136 -7.86 -10.03 8.82
C LYS A 136 -9.34 -10.21 8.47
N ALA A 137 -9.95 -9.20 7.85
CA ALA A 137 -11.34 -9.24 7.42
C ALA A 137 -11.59 -10.09 6.15
N SER A 138 -10.56 -10.36 5.36
CA SER A 138 -10.71 -10.85 3.98
C SER A 138 -10.04 -12.18 3.66
N HIS A 139 -8.83 -12.38 4.18
CA HIS A 139 -7.93 -13.50 3.90
C HIS A 139 -7.63 -14.33 5.16
N GLY A 140 -8.29 -14.01 6.28
CA GLY A 140 -8.20 -14.71 7.55
C GLY A 140 -6.97 -14.35 8.38
N ALA A 141 -6.92 -14.89 9.60
CA ALA A 141 -5.93 -14.54 10.60
C ALA A 141 -4.49 -14.82 10.18
N VAL A 142 -4.21 -15.87 9.40
CA VAL A 142 -2.84 -16.21 9.00
C VAL A 142 -2.19 -15.08 8.19
N ALA A 143 -2.91 -14.52 7.20
CA ALA A 143 -2.39 -13.45 6.36
C ALA A 143 -2.12 -12.17 7.18
N ALA A 144 -3.06 -11.80 8.05
CA ALA A 144 -2.91 -10.68 8.96
C ALA A 144 -1.73 -10.85 9.92
N HIS A 145 -1.59 -12.03 10.52
CA HIS A 145 -0.51 -12.35 11.45
C HIS A 145 0.86 -12.31 10.77
N CYS A 146 0.99 -12.77 9.53
CA CYS A 146 2.22 -12.60 8.75
C CYS A 146 2.61 -11.11 8.64
N CYS A 147 1.66 -10.23 8.30
CA CYS A 147 1.92 -8.79 8.24
C CYS A 147 2.36 -8.24 9.60
N TYR A 148 1.68 -8.57 10.69
CA TYR A 148 2.03 -8.04 12.01
C TYR A 148 3.42 -8.49 12.50
N MET A 149 3.79 -9.76 12.27
CA MET A 149 5.12 -10.27 12.62
C MET A 149 6.21 -9.61 11.78
N LEU A 150 5.97 -9.43 10.47
CA LEU A 150 6.95 -8.85 9.55
C LEU A 150 7.04 -7.32 9.66
N ALA A 151 6.03 -6.66 10.25
CA ALA A 151 6.08 -5.25 10.60
C ALA A 151 6.90 -4.96 11.86
N GLU A 152 7.38 -6.01 12.56
CA GLU A 152 8.08 -5.90 13.85
C GLU A 152 7.28 -5.10 14.91
N LEU A 153 5.95 -5.18 14.84
CA LEU A 153 5.09 -4.53 15.83
C LEU A 153 5.35 -5.13 17.23
N PRO A 154 5.43 -4.30 18.28
CA PRO A 154 5.59 -4.79 19.64
C PRO A 154 4.44 -5.72 19.98
N LEU A 155 4.79 -6.92 20.44
CA LEU A 155 3.82 -7.91 20.92
C LEU A 155 3.36 -7.49 22.31
N GLU A 156 2.34 -6.64 22.36
CA GLU A 156 1.66 -6.34 23.60
C GLU A 156 0.81 -7.55 24.02
N ILE A 157 1.18 -8.17 25.14
CA ILE A 157 0.35 -9.17 25.79
C ILE A 157 -0.79 -8.40 26.46
N ALA A 158 -1.82 -8.09 25.68
CA ALA A 158 -3.00 -7.42 26.18
C ALA A 158 -3.76 -8.37 27.13
N PRO A 159 -4.01 -7.97 28.40
CA PRO A 159 -4.82 -8.77 29.32
C PRO A 159 -6.29 -8.80 28.88
N ASP A 160 -6.70 -7.84 28.06
CA ASP A 160 -8.04 -7.75 27.48
C ASP A 160 -7.98 -8.13 25.99
N ALA A 161 -8.74 -9.15 25.62
CA ALA A 161 -8.52 -9.90 24.39
C ALA A 161 -9.06 -9.18 23.12
N THR A 162 -9.76 -8.06 23.28
CA THR A 162 -10.52 -7.39 22.22
C THR A 162 -9.67 -6.50 21.30
N SER A 163 -8.56 -5.97 21.81
CA SER A 163 -7.62 -5.10 21.07
C SER A 163 -6.38 -5.85 20.53
N ALA A 164 -6.25 -7.15 20.81
CA ALA A 164 -5.10 -7.93 20.39
C ALA A 164 -5.01 -8.07 18.85
N ARG A 165 -3.90 -7.60 18.27
CA ARG A 165 -3.60 -7.76 16.83
C ARG A 165 -3.16 -9.19 16.51
N LEU A 166 -2.37 -9.80 17.40
CA LEU A 166 -1.90 -11.19 17.32
C LEU A 166 -2.40 -11.99 18.54
N GLU A 167 -2.95 -13.18 18.29
CA GLU A 167 -3.35 -14.14 19.33
C GLU A 167 -2.44 -15.38 19.26
N LEU A 168 -3.00 -16.56 18.97
CA LEU A 168 -2.27 -17.74 18.53
C LEU A 168 -2.14 -17.72 17.00
N LEU A 169 -0.99 -18.11 16.46
CA LEU A 169 -0.76 -18.10 15.02
C LEU A 169 -1.79 -18.99 14.30
N GLY A 170 -2.58 -18.39 13.40
CA GLY A 170 -3.64 -19.09 12.67
C GLY A 170 -4.98 -19.23 13.39
N ALA A 171 -5.10 -18.79 14.64
CA ALA A 171 -6.38 -18.71 15.33
C ALA A 171 -7.08 -17.38 15.03
N ASP A 172 -8.40 -17.43 14.84
CA ASP A 172 -9.28 -16.26 14.75
C ASP A 172 -10.43 -16.41 15.73
N ARG A 173 -10.40 -15.66 16.84
CA ARG A 173 -11.47 -15.68 17.85
C ARG A 173 -12.82 -15.19 17.32
N ARG A 174 -12.83 -14.43 16.23
CA ARG A 174 -14.07 -13.92 15.61
C ARG A 174 -14.70 -14.96 14.68
N ALA A 175 -13.98 -16.02 14.33
CA ALA A 175 -14.51 -17.10 13.52
C ALA A 175 -15.34 -18.10 14.37
N PRO A 176 -16.52 -18.54 13.91
CA PRO A 176 -17.31 -19.56 14.59
C PRO A 176 -16.55 -20.90 14.57
N GLY A 177 -16.23 -21.44 15.75
CA GLY A 177 -15.51 -22.71 15.90
C GLY A 177 -14.07 -22.61 16.40
N HIS A 178 -13.59 -21.41 16.77
CA HIS A 178 -12.29 -21.30 17.42
C HIS A 178 -12.29 -22.07 18.75
N LEU A 179 -11.20 -22.81 19.00
CA LEU A 179 -10.90 -23.40 20.30
C LEU A 179 -10.97 -22.26 21.32
N GLY A 180 -12.05 -22.20 22.10
CA GLY A 180 -12.22 -21.21 23.14
C GLY A 180 -10.97 -21.25 23.98
N ALA A 181 -10.25 -20.12 24.05
CA ALA A 181 -9.05 -20.01 24.84
C ALA A 181 -9.41 -20.47 26.26
N ILE A 182 -8.96 -21.67 26.64
CA ILE A 182 -9.11 -22.16 28.00
C ILE A 182 -8.28 -21.18 28.81
N SER A 183 -8.97 -20.25 29.46
CA SER A 183 -8.35 -19.32 30.40
C SER A 183 -7.48 -20.15 31.33
N LEU A 184 -6.21 -19.78 31.48
CA LEU A 184 -5.30 -20.44 32.42
C LEU A 184 -5.85 -20.45 33.87
N ARG A 185 -6.85 -19.61 34.18
CA ARG A 185 -7.61 -19.66 35.44
C ARG A 185 -8.58 -20.83 35.58
N ALA A 186 -8.92 -21.51 34.49
CA ALA A 186 -9.79 -22.69 34.48
C ALA A 186 -9.01 -24.01 34.67
N LEU A 187 -7.68 -23.96 34.75
CA LEU A 187 -6.77 -25.10 34.93
C LEU A 187 -6.04 -25.09 36.29
N GLN A 188 -6.46 -24.23 37.22
CA GLN A 188 -6.04 -24.23 38.64
C GLN A 188 -7.22 -24.59 39.52
#